data_AF-A0A7C3B857-F1
#
_entry.id   AF-A0A7C3B857-F1
#
_cell.length_a   1.000
_cell.length_b   1.000
_cell.length_c   1.000
_cell.angle_alpha   90.00
_cell.angle_beta   90.00
_cell.angle_gamma   90.00
#
_symmetry.space_group_name_H-M   'P 1'
#
loop_
_entity.id
_entity.type
_entity.pdbx_description
1 polymer ?
#
loop_
_entity_poly.entity_id
_entity_poly.type
_entity_poly.pdbx_seq_one_letter_code
_entity_poly.pdbx_strand_id
1 'polypeptide(L)' 'MPIIVAAMKARADYLVTLNRRHFIDDPNVATLSGLRIGTPGDALAWVRAQLMQRQMKRFP' A
#
# COMPACT_ATOMS: atom_id res chain seq x y z
N MET A 1 13.53 9.16 4.70
CA MET A 1 13.84 7.72 4.54
C MET A 1 13.92 7.37 3.05
N PRO A 2 15.03 6.80 2.56
CA PRO A 2 15.27 6.63 1.12
C PRO A 2 14.28 5.70 0.40
N ILE A 3 13.79 4.65 1.07
CA ILE A 3 12.89 3.67 0.45
C ILE A 3 11.49 4.23 0.12
N ILE A 4 10.95 5.13 0.96
CA ILE A 4 9.66 5.81 0.72
C ILE A 4 9.73 6.65 -0.55
N VAL A 5 10.79 7.46 -0.66
CA VAL A 5 11.03 8.31 -1.83
C VAL A 5 11.20 7.46 -3.09
N ALA A 6 11.90 6.32 -3.00
CA ALA A 6 12.04 5.39 -4.12
C ALA A 6 10.67 4.82 -4.57
N ALA A 7 9.82 4.39 -3.63
CA ALA A 7 8.48 3.89 -3.94
C ALA A 7 7.58 4.96 -4.57
N MET A 8 7.64 6.20 -4.08
CA MET A 8 6.94 7.34 -4.68
C MET A 8 7.42 7.60 -6.12
N LYS A 9 8.73 7.62 -6.35
CA LYS A 9 9.32 7.82 -7.69
C LYS A 9 8.96 6.69 -8.66
N ALA A 10 8.88 5.46 -8.16
CA ALA A 10 8.44 4.29 -8.92
C ALA A 10 6.93 4.28 -9.17
N ARG A 11 6.16 5.21 -8.59
CA ARG A 11 4.69 5.24 -8.62
C ARG A 11 4.10 3.91 -8.17
N ALA A 12 4.71 3.30 -7.17
CA ALA A 12 4.20 2.06 -6.61
C ALA A 12 2.86 2.31 -5.92
N ASP A 13 1.90 1.41 -6.09
CA ASP A 13 0.61 1.48 -5.41
C ASP A 13 0.73 1.15 -3.91
N TYR A 14 1.77 0.40 -3.52
CA TYR A 14 1.99 -0.09 -2.16
C TYR A 14 3.46 -0.02 -1.76
N LEU A 15 3.71 0.20 -0.48
CA LEU A 15 4.97 -0.15 0.17
C LEU A 15 4.70 -1.25 1.21
N VAL A 16 5.17 -2.46 0.93
CA VAL A 16 4.92 -3.64 1.77
C VAL A 16 6.16 -3.94 2.62
N THR A 17 6.01 -3.98 3.94
CA THR A 17 7.13 -4.17 4.86
C THR A 17 6.70 -4.78 6.20
N LEU A 18 7.61 -5.48 6.87
CA LEU A 18 7.45 -5.90 8.28
C LEU A 18 8.11 -4.92 9.27
N ASN A 19 8.79 -3.89 8.78
CA ASN A 19 9.40 -2.87 9.62
C ASN A 19 8.34 -1.86 10.12
N ARG A 20 7.58 -2.30 11.13
CA ARG A 20 6.42 -1.55 11.65
C ARG A 20 6.80 -0.21 12.26
N ARG A 21 7.78 -0.21 13.17
CA ARG A 21 8.22 0.97 13.93
C ARG A 21 8.49 2.20 13.05
N HIS A 22 9.08 2.00 11.88
CA HIS A 22 9.57 3.11 11.05
C HIS A 22 8.58 3.54 9.96
N PHE A 23 7.58 2.71 9.63
CA PHE A 23 6.76 2.92 8.43
C PHE A 23 5.26 2.69 8.62
N ILE A 24 4.85 1.89 9.60
CA ILE A 24 3.46 1.50 9.81
C ILE A 24 2.89 2.16 11.06
N ASP A 25 3.67 2.18 12.14
CA ASP A 25 3.17 2.67 13.44
C ASP A 25 2.99 4.19 13.47
N ASP A 26 3.71 4.93 12.62
CA ASP A 26 3.49 6.36 12.39
C ASP A 26 2.58 6.56 11.17
N PRO A 27 1.29 6.90 11.36
CA PRO A 27 0.36 7.09 10.25
C PRO A 27 0.75 8.24 9.33
N ASN A 28 1.56 9.21 9.79
CA ASN A 28 2.00 10.33 8.97
C ASN A 28 2.83 9.87 7.77
N VAL A 29 3.54 8.74 7.89
CA VAL A 29 4.35 8.21 6.78
C VAL A 29 3.47 7.83 5.59
N ALA A 30 2.35 7.16 5.83
CA ALA A 30 1.39 6.80 4.79
C ALA A 30 0.70 8.06 4.24
N THR A 31 0.25 8.95 5.11
CA THR A 31 -0.45 10.19 4.73
C THR A 31 0.42 11.11 3.86
N LEU A 32 1.67 11.35 4.25
CA LEU A 32 2.56 12.27 3.55
C LEU A 32 3.11 11.69 2.24
N SER A 33 3.25 10.36 2.15
CA SER A 33 3.75 9.71 0.92
C SER A 33 2.65 9.43 -0.11
N GLY A 34 1.39 9.37 0.32
CA GLY A 34 0.28 8.90 -0.52
C GLY A 34 0.34 7.41 -0.84
N LEU A 35 1.27 6.66 -0.25
CA LEU A 35 1.41 5.22 -0.42
C LEU A 35 0.48 4.47 0.53
N ARG A 36 -0.07 3.34 0.08
CA ARG A 36 -0.59 2.33 1.00
C ARG A 36 0.59 1.58 1.60
N ILE A 37 0.84 1.79 2.89
CA ILE A 37 1.94 1.16 3.62
C ILE A 37 1.37 0.14 4.59
N GLY A 38 1.87 -1.09 4.55
CA GLY A 38 1.36 -2.14 5.41
C GLY A 38 2.18 -3.42 5.34
N THR A 39 1.69 -4.44 6.02
CA THR A 39 2.28 -5.78 6.03
C THR A 39 1.94 -6.56 4.76
N PRO A 40 2.62 -7.68 4.48
CA PRO A 40 2.23 -8.57 3.39
C PRO A 40 0.78 -9.06 3.46
N GLY A 41 0.23 -9.24 4.67
CA GLY A 41 -1.18 -9.59 4.85
C GLY A 41 -2.13 -8.48 4.40
N ASP A 42 -1.80 -7.23 4.73
CA ASP A 42 -2.57 -6.06 4.29
C ASP A 42 -2.54 -5.93 2.76
N ALA A 43 -1.37 -6.12 2.15
CA ALA A 43 -1.19 -6.10 0.72
C ALA A 43 -2.07 -7.15 0.01
N LEU A 44 -2.09 -8.38 0.52
CA LEU A 44 -2.92 -9.45 -0.02
C LEU A 44 -4.42 -9.10 0.08
N ALA A 45 -4.85 -8.52 1.20
CA ALA A 45 -6.23 -8.07 1.39
C ALA A 45 -6.62 -6.97 0.39
N TRP A 46 -5.74 -5.97 0.17
CA TRP A 46 -5.98 -4.89 -0.80
C TRP A 46 -6.07 -5.38 -2.24
N VAL A 47 -5.18 -6.29 -2.63
CA VAL A 47 -5.18 -6.87 -3.99
C VAL A 47 -6.46 -7.70 -4.19
N ARG A 48 -6.86 -8.52 -3.21
CA ARG A 48 -8.11 -9.28 -3.28
C ARG A 48 -9.31 -8.36 -3.46
N ALA A 49 -9.42 -7.30 -2.66
CA ALA A 49 -10.52 -6.34 -2.75
C ALA A 49 -10.60 -5.68 -4.14
N GLN A 50 -9.46 -5.32 -4.73
CA GLN A 50 -9.42 -4.74 -6.08
C GLN A 50 -9.84 -5.71 -7.17
N LEU A 51 -9.43 -6.97 -7.08
CA LEU A 51 -9.87 -8.00 -8.02
C LEU A 51 -11.39 -8.20 -7.94
N MET A 52 -11.95 -8.25 -6.72
CA MET A 52 -13.40 -8.35 -6.52
C MET A 52 -14.14 -7.13 -7.09
N GLN A 53 -13.67 -5.92 -6.82
CA GLN A 53 -14.26 -4.70 -7.38
C GLN A 53 -14.20 -4.68 -8.92
N ARG A 54 -13.10 -5.13 -9.51
CA ARG A 54 -12.96 -5.24 -10.97
C ARG A 54 -13.91 -6.28 -11.57
N GLN A 55 -14.12 -7.41 -10.88
CA GLN A 55 -15.11 -8.41 -11.32
C GLN A 55 -16.53 -7.87 -11.23
N MET A 56 -16.90 -7.22 -10.13
CA MET A 56 -18.26 -6.68 -9.95
C MET A 56 -18.59 -5.59 -10.98
N LYS A 57 -17.62 -4.72 -11.31
CA LYS A 57 -17.78 -3.72 -12.38
C LYS A 57 -17.86 -4.33 -13.79
N ARG A 58 -17.46 -5.58 -13.98
CA ARG A 58 -17.54 -6.28 -15.27
C ARG A 58 -18.96 -6.75 -15.58
N PHE A 59 -19.80 -6.90 -14.56
CA PHE A 59 -21.18 -7.38 -14.68
C PHE A 59 -22.14 -6.30 -14.14
N PRO A 60 -22.56 -5.31 -14.96
CA PRO A 60 -23.62 -4.38 -14.60
C PRO A 60 -24.99 -5.06 -14.53
#